data_AF-A0A7H2BJH5-F1
#
_entry.id   AF-A0A7H2BJH5-F1
#
_cell.length_a   1.000
_cell.length_b   1.000
_cell.length_c   1.000
_cell.angle_alpha   90.00
_cell.angle_beta   90.00
_cell.angle_gamma   90.00
#
_symmetry.space_group_name_H-M   'P 1'
#
loop_
_entity.id
_entity.type
_entity.pdbx_description
1 polymer ?
#
loop_
_entity_poly.entity_id
_entity_poly.type
_entity_poly.pdbx_seq_one_letter_code
_entity_poly.pdbx_strand_id
1 'polypeptide(L)'
;MTGLVVRKSVIGWLVLGTMVCSGCSVQFEDGAVSSVSDSGAEVDAVQDDFRTAVQETVNATGLTEEEFKYQSGQVYYASELDDDIAAFSGVCGGNAKDGFEYKYSAPVEGNKKYSADEWESQSEKIRAKWESLGWEVKNVAPGTKDAPGITIGASTPAGVTVLYSVSEGGVDYIRVYSPCSADIPAPSSSASAS
;
A
#
# COMPACT_ATOMS: atom_id res chain seq x y z
N MET A 1 2.62 -30.74 75.24
CA MET A 1 3.36 -29.48 75.41
C MET A 1 3.17 -28.67 74.13
N THR A 2 2.00 -28.06 73.88
CA THR A 2 1.54 -26.72 74.33
C THR A 2 2.56 -25.61 74.11
N GLY A 3 2.28 -24.79 73.09
CA GLY A 3 2.87 -23.47 72.84
C GLY A 3 1.84 -22.57 72.14
N LEU A 4 1.00 -21.91 72.94
CA LEU A 4 0.26 -20.67 72.64
C LEU A 4 1.30 -19.53 72.41
N VAL A 5 1.12 -18.45 71.64
CA VAL A 5 0.12 -17.36 71.74
C VAL A 5 0.15 -16.54 70.45
N VAL A 6 -1.05 -16.12 70.01
CA VAL A 6 -1.38 -15.19 68.92
C VAL A 6 -1.24 -13.73 69.37
N ARG A 7 -0.80 -12.82 68.47
CA ARG A 7 -1.44 -11.53 68.09
C ARG A 7 -0.43 -10.42 67.73
N LYS A 8 -0.50 -9.92 66.50
CA LYS A 8 -0.96 -8.54 66.20
C LYS A 8 -1.14 -8.31 64.69
N SER A 9 -2.31 -7.77 64.35
CA SER A 9 -2.76 -7.34 63.02
C SER A 9 -2.16 -6.00 62.59
N VAL A 10 -1.88 -5.84 61.30
CA VAL A 10 -1.91 -4.58 60.50
C VAL A 10 -2.26 -5.02 59.07
N ILE A 11 -3.52 -4.94 58.63
CA ILE A 11 -4.19 -3.84 57.88
C ILE A 11 -3.58 -3.54 56.50
N GLY A 12 -4.39 -3.82 55.46
CA GLY A 12 -4.34 -3.20 54.12
C GLY A 12 -3.35 -3.83 53.15
N TRP A 13 -3.65 -4.17 51.90
CA TRP A 13 -4.62 -3.59 50.98
C TRP A 13 -5.28 -4.67 50.11
N LEU A 14 -6.58 -4.45 49.87
CA LEU A 14 -7.43 -5.23 48.99
C LEU A 14 -7.35 -4.55 47.62
N VAL A 15 -6.68 -5.18 46.64
CA VAL A 15 -6.77 -4.74 45.24
C VAL A 15 -7.74 -5.67 44.53
N LEU A 16 -9.01 -5.30 44.59
CA LEU A 16 -10.01 -5.70 43.61
C LEU A 16 -9.77 -4.84 42.37
N GLY A 17 -9.18 -5.43 41.33
CA GLY A 17 -8.98 -4.79 40.03
C GLY A 17 -9.62 -5.64 38.95
N THR A 18 -10.75 -5.16 38.46
CA THR A 18 -11.70 -5.79 37.54
C THR A 18 -11.10 -6.39 36.27
N MET A 19 -11.51 -7.64 36.02
CA MET A 19 -11.50 -8.28 34.71
C MET A 19 -12.50 -7.54 33.79
N VAL A 20 -12.02 -6.92 32.70
CA VAL A 20 -12.84 -6.59 31.53
C VAL A 20 -12.06 -7.01 30.29
N CYS A 21 -12.45 -8.14 29.72
CA CYS A 21 -12.17 -8.48 28.33
C CYS A 21 -13.02 -7.59 27.43
N SER A 22 -12.42 -6.89 26.47
CA SER A 22 -13.03 -6.50 25.19
C SER A 22 -11.98 -5.84 24.30
N GLY A 23 -11.75 -6.44 23.13
CA GLY A 23 -11.20 -5.82 21.91
C GLY A 23 -10.01 -4.88 22.05
N CYS A 24 -8.83 -5.33 21.58
CA CYS A 24 -7.81 -4.40 21.09
C CYS A 24 -8.33 -3.70 19.83
N SER A 25 -9.20 -2.71 20.01
CA SER A 25 -9.34 -1.61 19.07
C SER A 25 -8.03 -0.85 19.15
N VAL A 26 -7.19 -1.02 18.13
CA VAL A 26 -6.05 -0.12 17.91
C VAL A 26 -6.62 1.29 17.76
N GLN A 27 -6.45 2.06 18.82
CA GLN A 27 -6.79 3.46 18.91
C GLN A 27 -5.75 4.18 18.06
N PHE A 28 -6.15 4.58 16.84
CA PHE A 28 -5.37 5.53 16.05
C PHE A 28 -5.34 6.83 16.86
N GLU A 29 -4.20 7.12 17.48
CA GLU A 29 -3.95 8.46 17.99
C GLU A 29 -3.86 9.40 16.80
N ASP A 30 -4.89 10.25 16.70
CA ASP A 30 -4.99 11.40 15.82
C ASP A 30 -3.94 12.43 16.27
N GLY A 31 -2.70 12.17 15.89
CA GLY A 31 -1.62 13.14 15.97
C GLY A 31 -1.83 14.14 14.85
N ALA A 32 -2.57 15.22 15.17
CA ALA A 32 -2.67 16.40 14.32
C ALA A 32 -1.26 16.92 14.00
N VAL A 33 -0.72 16.53 12.85
CA VAL A 33 0.50 17.09 12.30
C VAL A 33 0.16 18.48 11.76
N SER A 34 0.94 19.45 12.24
CA SER A 34 0.82 20.85 11.86
C SER A 34 0.95 21.00 10.35
N SER A 35 0.03 21.74 9.75
CA SER A 35 0.04 22.13 8.34
C SER A 35 1.34 22.85 7.99
N VAL A 36 2.26 22.15 7.34
CA VAL A 36 3.39 22.76 6.64
C VAL A 36 2.92 23.04 5.22
N SER A 37 2.87 24.31 4.85
CA SER A 37 2.69 24.76 3.49
C SER A 37 3.98 24.49 2.69
N ASP A 38 4.19 23.24 2.27
CA ASP A 38 5.25 22.77 1.35
C ASP A 38 4.65 21.99 0.16
N SER A 39 3.44 22.37 -0.27
CA SER A 39 2.59 21.55 -1.12
C SER A 39 3.12 21.26 -2.54
N GLY A 40 4.13 21.98 -3.04
CA GLY A 40 4.72 21.70 -4.35
C GLY A 40 5.74 20.54 -4.34
N ALA A 41 6.70 20.60 -3.41
CA ALA A 41 7.77 19.62 -3.32
C ALA A 41 7.27 18.24 -2.86
N GLU A 42 6.23 18.21 -2.02
CA GLU A 42 5.59 16.96 -1.58
C GLU A 42 4.84 16.26 -2.71
N VAL A 43 4.19 17.04 -3.59
CA VAL A 43 3.47 16.50 -4.76
C VAL A 43 4.42 15.95 -5.81
N ASP A 44 5.49 16.68 -6.12
CA ASP A 44 6.52 16.21 -7.07
C ASP A 44 7.16 14.91 -6.56
N ALA A 45 7.46 14.83 -5.26
CA ALA A 45 7.99 13.61 -4.65
C ALA A 45 7.02 12.42 -4.77
N VAL A 46 5.72 12.62 -4.54
CA VAL A 46 4.70 11.56 -4.69
C VAL A 46 4.53 11.14 -6.15
N GLN A 47 4.57 12.08 -7.09
CA GLN A 47 4.50 11.79 -8.53
C GLN A 47 5.69 10.95 -9.00
N ASP A 48 6.90 11.38 -8.63
CA ASP A 48 8.12 10.68 -9.00
C ASP A 48 8.20 9.29 -8.35
N ASP A 49 7.81 9.16 -7.08
CA ASP A 49 7.72 7.86 -6.41
C ASP A 49 6.65 6.96 -7.07
N PHE A 50 5.50 7.51 -7.47
CA PHE A 50 4.45 6.74 -8.15
C PHE A 50 4.93 6.22 -9.52
N ARG A 51 5.54 7.09 -10.33
CA ARG A 51 6.13 6.71 -11.62
C ARG A 51 7.19 5.63 -11.44
N THR A 52 8.13 5.87 -10.53
CA THR A 52 9.22 4.92 -10.21
C THR A 52 8.64 3.60 -9.73
N ALA A 53 7.59 3.64 -8.89
CA ALA A 53 6.92 2.46 -8.39
C ALA A 53 6.37 1.56 -9.50
N VAL A 54 5.67 2.14 -10.48
CA VAL A 54 5.14 1.38 -11.62
C VAL A 54 6.28 0.86 -12.49
N GLN A 55 7.17 1.75 -12.94
CA GLN A 55 8.21 1.42 -13.92
C GLN A 55 9.21 0.38 -13.37
N GLU A 56 9.70 0.56 -12.14
CA GLU A 56 10.65 -0.37 -11.55
C GLU A 56 10.03 -1.73 -11.22
N THR A 57 8.74 -1.77 -10.87
CA THR A 57 8.04 -3.04 -10.65
C THR A 57 7.82 -3.79 -11.97
N VAL A 58 7.40 -3.10 -13.03
CA VAL A 58 7.30 -3.68 -14.38
C VAL A 58 8.66 -4.21 -14.84
N ASN A 59 9.71 -3.40 -14.74
CA ASN A 59 11.07 -3.79 -15.13
C ASN A 59 11.57 -5.01 -14.34
N ALA A 60 11.22 -5.10 -13.05
CA ALA A 60 11.60 -6.23 -12.20
C ALA A 60 10.99 -7.55 -12.66
N THR A 61 9.84 -7.55 -13.34
CA THR A 61 9.27 -8.78 -13.90
C THR A 61 10.18 -9.38 -14.97
N GLY A 62 10.98 -8.56 -15.66
CA GLY A 62 11.86 -8.96 -16.76
C GLY A 62 11.12 -9.24 -18.07
N LEU A 63 9.86 -8.83 -18.17
CA LEU A 63 9.06 -8.83 -19.39
C LEU A 63 9.16 -7.48 -20.09
N THR A 64 8.80 -7.43 -21.37
CA THR A 64 8.77 -6.16 -22.12
C THR A 64 7.47 -5.40 -21.86
N GLU A 65 7.46 -4.10 -22.15
CA GLU A 65 6.28 -3.25 -21.92
C GLU A 65 5.05 -3.73 -22.69
N GLU A 66 5.24 -4.27 -23.90
CA GLU A 66 4.16 -4.79 -24.75
C GLU A 66 3.49 -6.05 -24.18
N GLU A 67 4.13 -6.69 -23.20
CA GLU A 67 3.56 -7.81 -22.46
C GLU A 67 2.60 -7.34 -21.35
N PHE A 68 2.54 -6.03 -21.08
CA PHE A 68 1.66 -5.43 -20.08
C PHE A 68 0.57 -4.57 -20.70
N LYS A 69 -0.54 -4.45 -19.97
CA LYS A 69 -1.68 -3.59 -20.29
C LYS A 69 -2.17 -2.86 -19.06
N TYR A 70 -2.63 -1.63 -19.26
CA TYR A 70 -3.48 -0.97 -18.29
C TYR A 70 -4.87 -1.62 -18.25
N GLN A 71 -5.64 -1.36 -17.19
CA GLN A 71 -7.03 -1.84 -17.09
C GLN A 71 -7.96 -1.36 -18.21
N SER A 72 -7.60 -0.29 -18.93
CA SER A 72 -8.31 0.16 -20.13
C SER A 72 -8.15 -0.81 -21.33
N GLY A 73 -7.25 -1.80 -21.22
CA GLY A 73 -6.89 -2.73 -22.29
C GLY A 73 -5.79 -2.19 -23.23
N GLN A 74 -5.38 -0.94 -23.04
CA GLN A 74 -4.25 -0.34 -23.75
C GLN A 74 -2.94 -0.98 -23.28
N VAL A 75 -1.99 -1.15 -24.22
CA VAL A 75 -0.62 -1.57 -23.93
C VAL A 75 0.03 -0.57 -22.98
N TYR A 76 0.74 -1.08 -21.98
CA TYR A 76 1.53 -0.25 -21.09
C TYR A 76 2.76 0.29 -21.82
N TYR A 77 3.05 1.57 -21.68
CA TYR A 77 4.33 2.18 -22.01
C TYR A 77 4.75 3.11 -20.87
N ALA A 78 6.03 3.06 -20.46
CA ALA A 78 6.54 3.92 -19.38
C ALA A 78 6.37 5.42 -19.71
N SER A 79 6.49 5.79 -20.99
CA SER A 79 6.39 7.18 -21.44
C SER A 79 5.03 7.82 -21.14
N GLU A 80 3.95 7.04 -21.03
CA GLU A 80 2.64 7.59 -20.69
C GLU A 80 2.58 8.16 -19.27
N LEU A 81 3.33 7.55 -18.34
CA LEU A 81 3.49 8.07 -16.98
C LEU A 81 4.39 9.31 -16.93
N ASP A 82 5.32 9.42 -17.88
CA ASP A 82 6.23 10.56 -18.00
C ASP A 82 5.52 11.78 -18.60
N ASP A 83 4.67 11.53 -19.62
CA ASP A 83 4.01 12.57 -20.42
C ASP A 83 2.69 13.05 -19.80
N ASP A 84 1.90 12.18 -19.18
CA ASP A 84 0.57 12.51 -18.64
C ASP A 84 0.22 11.74 -17.35
N ILE A 85 1.00 11.95 -16.29
CA ILE A 85 0.72 11.37 -14.96
C ILE A 85 -0.66 11.76 -14.42
N ALA A 86 -1.20 12.91 -14.83
CA ALA A 86 -2.52 13.39 -14.40
C ALA A 86 -3.66 12.49 -14.87
N ALA A 87 -3.51 11.77 -15.99
CA ALA A 87 -4.48 10.77 -16.46
C ALA A 87 -4.68 9.61 -15.48
N PHE A 88 -3.70 9.37 -14.59
CA PHE A 88 -3.76 8.33 -13.57
C PHE A 88 -4.36 8.82 -12.25
N SER A 89 -4.73 10.10 -12.17
CA SER A 89 -5.33 10.68 -10.97
C SER A 89 -6.80 10.32 -10.84
N GLY A 90 -7.27 10.15 -9.60
CA GLY A 90 -8.64 9.84 -9.27
C GLY A 90 -9.03 10.40 -7.90
N VAL A 91 -10.32 10.65 -7.72
CA VAL A 91 -10.86 11.19 -6.46
C VAL A 91 -10.86 10.09 -5.40
N CYS A 92 -10.42 10.40 -4.18
CA CYS A 92 -10.43 9.45 -3.06
C CYS A 92 -11.82 9.24 -2.44
N GLY A 93 -12.72 10.21 -2.63
CA GLY A 93 -14.07 10.22 -2.09
C GLY A 93 -14.11 10.85 -0.69
N GLY A 94 -15.01 11.81 -0.50
CA GLY A 94 -15.16 12.58 0.75
C GLY A 94 -14.93 14.07 0.55
N ASN A 95 -15.77 14.90 1.19
CA ASN A 95 -15.52 16.33 1.30
C ASN A 95 -14.43 16.52 2.35
N ALA A 96 -13.17 16.69 1.92
CA ALA A 96 -12.21 17.37 2.78
C ALA A 96 -12.78 18.75 3.14
N LYS A 97 -12.31 19.34 4.25
CA LYS A 97 -12.81 20.64 4.73
C LYS A 97 -12.80 21.73 3.64
N ASP A 98 -11.93 21.59 2.65
CA ASP A 98 -11.65 22.57 1.59
C ASP A 98 -11.86 22.05 0.15
N GLY A 99 -12.39 20.84 -0.05
CA GLY A 99 -12.59 20.30 -1.40
C GLY A 99 -12.53 18.76 -1.51
N PHE A 100 -12.10 18.26 -2.67
CA PHE A 100 -11.87 16.83 -2.92
C PHE A 100 -10.40 16.48 -2.72
N GLU A 101 -10.12 15.30 -2.17
CA GLU A 101 -8.79 14.69 -2.16
C GLU A 101 -8.60 13.79 -3.39
N TYR A 102 -7.37 13.73 -3.88
CA TYR A 102 -6.97 12.97 -5.05
C TYR A 102 -5.85 11.98 -4.74
N LYS A 103 -5.72 10.98 -5.61
CA LYS A 103 -4.62 10.01 -5.62
C LYS A 103 -4.26 9.62 -7.05
N TYR A 104 -3.06 9.10 -7.26
CA TYR A 104 -2.69 8.37 -8.47
C TYR A 104 -2.94 6.87 -8.31
N SER A 105 -3.34 6.22 -9.40
CA SER A 105 -3.64 4.79 -9.42
C SER A 105 -3.30 4.17 -10.79
N ALA A 106 -2.40 3.20 -10.80
CA ALA A 106 -2.03 2.45 -12.01
C ALA A 106 -2.15 0.94 -11.76
N PRO A 107 -3.27 0.31 -12.14
CA PRO A 107 -3.36 -1.13 -12.25
C PRO A 107 -2.83 -1.59 -13.62
N VAL A 108 -1.79 -2.42 -13.60
CA VAL A 108 -1.11 -2.96 -14.77
C VAL A 108 -1.14 -4.49 -14.72
N GLU A 109 -1.47 -5.11 -15.84
CA GLU A 109 -1.65 -6.54 -15.98
C GLU A 109 -0.73 -7.08 -17.09
N GLY A 110 0.14 -8.01 -16.75
CA GLY A 110 1.00 -8.72 -17.70
C GLY A 110 0.23 -9.75 -18.52
N ASN A 111 0.92 -10.47 -19.40
CA ASN A 111 0.32 -11.56 -20.18
C ASN A 111 0.95 -12.93 -19.87
N LYS A 112 2.08 -12.95 -19.13
CA LYS A 112 2.81 -14.15 -18.78
C LYS A 112 2.10 -14.92 -17.68
N LYS A 113 1.92 -16.22 -17.88
CA LYS A 113 1.41 -17.16 -16.89
C LYS A 113 2.58 -17.92 -16.28
N TYR A 114 2.59 -18.01 -14.96
CA TYR A 114 3.60 -18.73 -14.19
C TYR A 114 3.01 -20.02 -13.64
N SER A 115 3.77 -21.11 -13.65
CA SER A 115 3.41 -22.32 -12.93
C SER A 115 3.57 -22.13 -11.41
N ALA A 116 2.93 -23.00 -10.63
CA ALA A 116 2.91 -22.87 -9.16
C ALA A 116 4.31 -22.91 -8.53
N ASP A 117 5.25 -23.61 -9.14
CA ASP A 117 6.65 -23.67 -8.72
C ASP A 117 7.47 -22.41 -9.08
N GLU A 118 6.96 -21.57 -9.98
CA GLU A 118 7.62 -20.30 -10.37
C GLU A 118 7.17 -19.11 -9.52
N TRP A 119 6.00 -19.17 -8.87
CA TRP A 119 5.42 -18.03 -8.15
C TRP A 119 6.33 -17.47 -7.06
N GLU A 120 6.94 -18.35 -6.26
CA GLU A 120 7.81 -17.93 -5.16
C GLU A 120 9.05 -17.23 -5.70
N SER A 121 9.75 -17.85 -6.66
CA SER A 121 10.93 -17.25 -7.29
C SER A 121 10.62 -15.91 -7.95
N GLN A 122 9.46 -15.77 -8.60
CA GLN A 122 9.07 -14.52 -9.22
C GLN A 122 8.77 -13.45 -8.16
N SER A 123 8.02 -13.79 -7.11
CA SER A 123 7.73 -12.85 -6.02
C SER A 123 8.99 -12.40 -5.28
N GLU A 124 9.97 -13.29 -5.08
CA GLU A 124 11.27 -12.97 -4.48
C GLU A 124 12.08 -12.00 -5.35
N LYS A 125 12.03 -12.16 -6.68
CA LYS A 125 12.69 -11.24 -7.62
C LYS A 125 12.17 -9.81 -7.48
N ILE A 126 10.83 -9.65 -7.43
CA ILE A 126 10.18 -8.36 -7.25
C ILE A 126 10.52 -7.78 -5.87
N ARG A 127 10.42 -8.60 -4.82
CA ARG A 127 10.77 -8.21 -3.45
C ARG A 127 12.19 -7.69 -3.35
N ALA A 128 13.16 -8.42 -3.90
CA ALA A 128 14.57 -8.04 -3.87
C ALA A 128 14.81 -6.70 -4.58
N LYS A 129 14.09 -6.45 -5.68
CA LYS A 129 14.14 -5.14 -6.35
C LYS A 129 13.63 -4.03 -5.45
N TRP A 130 12.47 -4.19 -4.83
CA TRP A 130 11.91 -3.17 -3.93
C TRP A 130 12.82 -2.90 -2.72
N GLU A 131 13.36 -3.94 -2.10
CA GLU A 131 14.33 -3.81 -1.00
C GLU A 131 15.60 -3.07 -1.45
N SER A 132 16.09 -3.30 -2.68
CA SER A 132 17.25 -2.59 -3.23
C SER A 132 17.01 -1.10 -3.47
N LEU A 133 15.74 -0.70 -3.63
CA LEU A 133 15.31 0.70 -3.75
C LEU A 133 15.04 1.33 -2.37
N GLY A 134 15.22 0.59 -1.28
CA GLY A 134 14.96 1.05 0.07
C GLY A 134 13.47 1.11 0.44
N TRP A 135 12.60 0.44 -0.31
CA TRP A 135 11.17 0.42 -0.01
C TRP A 135 10.87 -0.52 1.16
N GLU A 136 9.87 -0.16 1.95
CA GLU A 136 9.43 -0.96 3.08
C GLU A 136 8.49 -2.08 2.58
N VAL A 137 9.02 -3.29 2.39
CA VAL A 137 8.21 -4.45 2.00
C VAL A 137 7.30 -4.85 3.16
N LYS A 138 5.99 -4.82 2.93
CA LYS A 138 4.93 -5.19 3.87
C LYS A 138 4.10 -6.32 3.30
N ASN A 139 3.79 -7.31 4.14
CA ASN A 139 2.85 -8.39 3.87
C ASN A 139 3.20 -9.30 2.69
N VAL A 140 3.36 -10.59 3.00
CA VAL A 140 3.27 -11.68 2.02
C VAL A 140 1.96 -12.39 2.32
N ALA A 141 0.97 -12.23 1.45
CA ALA A 141 -0.28 -12.94 1.56
C ALA A 141 -0.23 -14.15 0.61
N PRO A 142 -0.11 -15.39 1.12
CA PRO A 142 -0.34 -16.55 0.30
C PRO A 142 -1.79 -16.54 -0.19
N GLY A 143 -2.01 -16.93 -1.43
CA GLY A 143 -3.32 -17.11 -2.02
C GLY A 143 -4.14 -18.16 -1.27
N THR A 144 -5.45 -18.15 -1.50
CA THR A 144 -6.35 -19.14 -0.88
C THR A 144 -6.39 -20.41 -1.72
N LYS A 145 -7.01 -21.47 -1.19
CA LYS A 145 -7.23 -22.70 -1.96
C LYS A 145 -8.04 -22.46 -3.25
N ASP A 146 -8.96 -21.50 -3.24
CA ASP A 146 -9.84 -21.17 -4.37
C ASP A 146 -9.24 -20.10 -5.29
N ALA A 147 -8.18 -19.42 -4.87
CA ALA A 147 -7.40 -18.45 -5.63
C ALA A 147 -5.92 -18.54 -5.25
N PRO A 148 -5.23 -19.63 -5.66
CA PRO A 148 -3.86 -19.89 -5.25
C PRO A 148 -2.90 -18.94 -5.96
N GLY A 149 -1.87 -18.50 -5.26
CA GLY A 149 -0.92 -17.49 -5.72
C GLY A 149 -0.12 -16.89 -4.58
N ILE A 150 0.62 -15.83 -4.87
CA ILE A 150 1.36 -15.03 -3.91
C ILE A 150 1.08 -13.57 -4.22
N THR A 151 0.73 -12.80 -3.19
CA THR A 151 0.69 -11.34 -3.26
C THR A 151 1.67 -10.76 -2.25
N ILE A 152 2.49 -9.83 -2.71
CA ILE A 152 3.43 -9.08 -1.88
C ILE A 152 3.12 -7.58 -1.98
N GLY A 153 3.41 -6.84 -0.92
CA GLY A 153 3.27 -5.39 -0.90
C GLY A 153 4.54 -4.65 -0.49
N ALA A 154 4.64 -3.39 -0.87
CA ALA A 154 5.65 -2.47 -0.36
C ALA A 154 5.09 -1.04 -0.23
N SER A 155 5.74 -0.26 0.62
CA SER A 155 5.54 1.19 0.73
C SER A 155 6.82 1.92 0.31
N THR A 156 6.70 2.88 -0.59
CA THR A 156 7.80 3.79 -0.97
C THR A 156 8.02 4.87 0.11
N PRO A 157 9.13 5.62 0.08
CA PRO A 157 9.37 6.73 1.01
C PRO A 157 8.29 7.82 1.01
N ALA A 158 7.69 8.15 -0.14
CA ALA A 158 6.57 9.10 -0.24
C ALA A 158 5.20 8.48 0.12
N GLY A 159 5.18 7.23 0.61
CA GLY A 159 3.96 6.55 1.04
C GLY A 159 3.15 5.91 -0.09
N VAL A 160 3.69 5.82 -1.31
CA VAL A 160 3.05 5.08 -2.41
C VAL A 160 3.02 3.59 -2.04
N THR A 161 1.85 2.98 -2.18
CA THR A 161 1.67 1.55 -1.96
C THR A 161 1.77 0.81 -3.28
N VAL A 162 2.60 -0.22 -3.32
CA VAL A 162 2.79 -1.13 -4.45
C VAL A 162 2.32 -2.52 -4.02
N LEU A 163 1.47 -3.15 -4.82
CA LEU A 163 1.07 -4.54 -4.68
C LEU A 163 1.44 -5.29 -5.96
N TYR A 164 2.04 -6.46 -5.80
CA TYR A 164 2.35 -7.38 -6.89
C TYR A 164 1.75 -8.75 -6.58
N SER A 165 1.04 -9.32 -7.54
CA SER A 165 0.41 -10.63 -7.44
C SER A 165 0.81 -11.53 -8.62
N VAL A 166 1.08 -12.80 -8.30
CA VAL A 166 1.25 -13.90 -9.25
C VAL A 166 0.39 -15.08 -8.78
N SER A 167 -0.45 -15.64 -9.65
CA SER A 167 -1.47 -16.62 -9.22
C SER A 167 -1.86 -17.62 -10.32
N GLU A 168 -2.58 -18.68 -9.95
CA GLU A 168 -3.05 -19.70 -10.90
C GLU A 168 -4.00 -19.11 -11.93
N GLY A 169 -3.71 -19.35 -13.22
CA GLY A 169 -4.42 -18.73 -14.33
C GLY A 169 -4.22 -17.22 -14.46
N GLY A 170 -3.58 -16.61 -13.45
CA GLY A 170 -3.31 -15.18 -13.33
C GLY A 170 -1.97 -14.83 -13.93
N VAL A 171 -1.99 -13.71 -14.61
CA VAL A 171 -0.83 -13.02 -15.15
C VAL A 171 -0.19 -12.16 -14.06
N ASP A 172 1.02 -11.63 -14.31
CA ASP A 172 1.61 -10.59 -13.45
C ASP A 172 0.57 -9.49 -13.20
N TYR A 173 0.24 -9.20 -11.95
CA TYR A 173 -0.73 -8.16 -11.64
C TYR A 173 -0.14 -7.16 -10.66
N ILE A 174 0.02 -5.93 -11.13
CA ILE A 174 0.66 -4.83 -10.42
C ILE A 174 -0.40 -3.78 -10.12
N ARG A 175 -0.46 -3.33 -8.86
CA ARG A 175 -1.31 -2.22 -8.44
C ARG A 175 -0.49 -1.22 -7.66
N VAL A 176 -0.44 0.00 -8.16
CA VAL A 176 0.25 1.11 -7.51
C VAL A 176 -0.75 2.20 -7.15
N TYR A 177 -0.70 2.68 -5.92
CA TYR A 177 -1.58 3.74 -5.40
C TYR A 177 -0.78 4.76 -4.59
N SER A 178 -0.93 6.03 -4.90
CA SER A 178 -0.46 7.09 -4.00
C SER A 178 -1.40 7.24 -2.80
N PRO A 179 -0.95 7.86 -1.69
CA PRO A 179 -1.86 8.34 -0.65
C PRO A 179 -2.84 9.39 -1.22
N CYS A 180 -3.95 9.57 -0.51
CA CYS A 180 -4.90 10.65 -0.77
C CYS A 180 -4.35 11.97 -0.24
N SER A 181 -4.39 13.02 -1.05
CA SER A 181 -3.99 14.37 -0.65
C SER A 181 -4.76 15.42 -1.45
N ALA A 182 -5.00 16.58 -0.83
CA ALA A 182 -5.57 17.76 -1.50
C ALA A 182 -4.54 18.47 -2.40
N ASP A 183 -3.24 18.21 -2.20
CA ASP A 183 -2.16 18.85 -2.95
C ASP A 183 -1.88 18.15 -4.28
N ILE A 184 -2.28 16.88 -4.43
CA ILE A 184 -2.16 16.16 -5.69
C ILE A 184 -3.09 16.81 -6.73
N PRO A 185 -2.57 17.20 -7.91
CA PRO A 185 -3.37 17.88 -8.91
C PRO A 185 -4.53 16.99 -9.38
N ALA A 186 -5.72 17.57 -9.35
CA ALA A 186 -6.91 17.00 -9.94
C ALA A 186 -6.70 16.77 -11.45
N PRO A 187 -7.34 15.75 -12.05
CA PRO A 187 -7.35 15.62 -13.50
C PRO A 187 -7.97 16.89 -14.10
N SER A 188 -7.30 17.46 -15.09
CA SER A 188 -7.81 18.63 -15.80
C SER A 188 -9.20 18.30 -16.35
N SER A 189 -10.24 19.05 -15.94
CA SER A 189 -11.64 18.79 -16.30
C SER A 189 -11.99 19.01 -17.79
N SER A 190 -10.99 19.03 -18.68
CA SER A 190 -11.14 19.33 -20.10
C SER A 190 -11.56 18.12 -20.96
N ALA A 191 -11.71 16.92 -20.38
CA ALA A 191 -12.02 15.69 -21.14
C ALA A 191 -13.50 15.22 -21.03
N SER A 192 -14.40 15.97 -20.39
CA SER A 192 -15.82 15.62 -20.28
C SER A 192 -16.73 16.68 -20.91
N ALA A 193 -16.63 16.84 -22.23
CA ALA A 193 -17.67 17.51 -23.00
C ALA A 193 -17.63 17.01 -24.46
N SER A 194 -18.41 15.95 -24.75
CA SER A 194 -19.06 15.70 -26.05
C SER A 194 -20.12 14.63 -25.88
#